data_AF-A0A8U8CHK5-F1
#
_entry.id   AF-A0A8U8CHK5-F1
#
_cell.length_a   1.000
_cell.length_b   1.000
_cell.length_c   1.000
_cell.angle_alpha   90.00
_cell.angle_beta   90.00
_cell.angle_gamma   90.00
#
_symmetry.space_group_name_H-M   'P 1'
#
loop_
_entity.id
_entity.type
_entity.pdbx_description
1 polymer ?
#
loop_
_entity_poly.entity_id
_entity_poly.type
_entity_poly.pdbx_seq_one_letter_code
_entity_poly.pdbx_strand_id
1 'polypeptide(L)'
;ERCLGCGSHRVLWAQQEMSPCSLVSQRATILSYLIKYNFPAAAGIAEGMALPQRILFPPEEICMDWQQRQRPGAGLCNLGSTCYINVILQCLTYTPPLANYLLSRDHSQLCHRQGFCMMCIMEAHVRKVLRSSANVIWPRAVVRDLKFIGEEFEPDMAGDAYEFLRCALEAMQRACLSGSSE
;
A
#
# COMPACT_ATOMS: atom_id res chain seq x y z
N GLU A 1 -1.09 -22.78 -14.40
CA GLU A 1 -0.77 -23.70 -13.30
C GLU A 1 -1.45 -23.20 -12.03
N ARG A 2 -2.12 -24.09 -11.26
CA ARG A 2 -2.90 -23.69 -10.08
C ARG A 2 -1.94 -23.41 -8.92
N CYS A 3 -1.95 -22.20 -8.37
CA CYS A 3 -1.28 -21.89 -7.11
C CYS A 3 -2.01 -22.57 -5.93
N LEU A 4 -1.81 -23.88 -5.79
CA LEU A 4 -2.13 -24.64 -4.58
C LEU A 4 -0.93 -24.56 -3.65
N GLY A 5 -1.00 -23.75 -2.58
CA GLY A 5 -0.03 -23.86 -1.47
C GLY A 5 0.55 -22.56 -0.88
N CYS A 6 -0.19 -21.46 -0.77
CA CYS A 6 0.26 -20.35 0.09
C CYS A 6 -0.27 -20.57 1.53
N GLY A 7 0.49 -21.35 2.30
CA GLY A 7 0.20 -21.65 3.71
C GLY A 7 0.27 -20.42 4.62
N SER A 8 -0.49 -20.49 5.71
CA SER A 8 -0.82 -19.48 6.74
C SER A 8 0.34 -18.91 7.58
N HIS A 9 1.48 -18.57 6.98
CA HIS A 9 2.66 -18.13 7.72
C HIS A 9 2.66 -16.61 7.97
N ARG A 10 3.18 -16.21 9.14
CA ARG A 10 3.49 -14.81 9.45
C ARG A 10 4.43 -14.24 8.39
N VAL A 11 4.37 -12.92 8.23
CA VAL A 11 5.26 -12.11 7.39
C VAL A 11 6.68 -12.13 7.97
N LEU A 12 7.40 -13.25 7.85
CA LEU A 12 8.76 -13.40 8.37
C LEU A 12 9.82 -12.67 7.51
N TRP A 13 9.43 -12.11 6.36
CA TRP A 13 10.33 -11.50 5.37
C TRP A 13 10.95 -10.16 5.80
N ALA A 14 10.54 -9.61 6.95
CA ALA A 14 10.97 -8.29 7.42
C ALA A 14 12.29 -8.27 8.22
N GLN A 15 12.90 -9.43 8.54
CA GLN A 15 14.03 -9.44 9.49
C GLN A 15 15.15 -10.47 9.27
N GLN A 16 15.16 -11.26 8.18
CA GLN A 16 16.25 -12.23 7.98
C GLN A 16 16.56 -12.49 6.51
N GLU A 17 17.86 -12.47 6.17
CA GLU A 17 18.43 -12.90 4.89
C GLU A 17 18.05 -14.37 4.62
N MET A 18 17.35 -14.66 3.51
CA MET A 18 17.22 -16.04 3.03
C MET A 18 17.11 -16.16 1.50
N SER A 19 17.71 -17.26 1.05
CA SER A 19 17.93 -17.87 -0.28
C SER A 19 16.66 -18.22 -1.10
N PRO A 20 16.81 -18.64 -2.38
CA PRO A 20 15.95 -18.17 -3.47
C PRO A 20 14.79 -19.12 -3.82
N CYS A 21 13.56 -18.59 -3.75
CA CYS A 21 12.45 -19.02 -4.61
C CYS A 21 12.08 -17.85 -5.54
N SER A 22 11.61 -18.19 -6.73
CA SER A 22 11.33 -17.36 -7.93
C SER A 22 10.49 -16.07 -7.75
N LEU A 23 10.09 -15.72 -6.52
CA LEU A 23 9.55 -14.42 -6.11
C LEU A 23 10.63 -13.32 -5.96
N VAL A 24 11.92 -13.69 -5.88
CA VAL A 24 13.04 -12.74 -5.77
C VAL A 24 13.16 -11.84 -7.00
N SER A 25 12.76 -12.32 -8.20
CA SER A 25 12.83 -11.53 -9.44
C SER A 25 11.82 -10.36 -9.43
N GLN A 26 10.61 -10.57 -8.90
CA GLN A 26 9.57 -9.52 -8.87
C GLN A 26 9.78 -8.50 -7.74
N ARG A 27 10.46 -8.89 -6.65
CA ARG A 27 10.78 -8.01 -5.51
C ARG A 27 11.74 -6.89 -5.91
N ALA A 28 12.80 -7.20 -6.64
CA ALA A 28 13.73 -6.20 -7.15
C ALA A 28 13.04 -5.25 -8.13
N THR A 29 12.12 -5.75 -8.95
CA THR A 29 11.34 -4.93 -9.89
C THR A 29 10.40 -3.97 -9.17
N ILE A 30 9.56 -4.42 -8.23
CA ILE A 30 8.58 -3.56 -7.55
C ILE A 30 9.24 -2.56 -6.60
N LEU A 31 10.29 -2.95 -5.85
CA LEU A 31 11.08 -2.00 -5.05
C LEU A 31 11.89 -1.04 -5.94
N SER A 32 12.46 -1.50 -7.06
CA SER A 32 13.07 -0.61 -8.04
C SER A 32 12.06 0.37 -8.62
N TYR A 33 10.83 -0.04 -8.90
CA TYR A 33 9.75 0.83 -9.35
C TYR A 33 9.33 1.83 -8.27
N LEU A 34 9.13 1.39 -7.03
CA LEU A 34 8.82 2.29 -5.91
C LEU A 34 9.97 3.27 -5.67
N ILE A 35 11.24 2.85 -5.76
CA ILE A 35 12.40 3.76 -5.65
C ILE A 35 12.48 4.71 -6.86
N LYS A 36 12.23 4.22 -8.08
CA LYS A 36 12.27 5.01 -9.33
C LYS A 36 11.16 6.06 -9.41
N TYR A 37 10.01 5.82 -8.79
CA TYR A 37 8.90 6.78 -8.71
C TYR A 37 8.85 7.59 -7.40
N ASN A 38 9.61 7.21 -6.36
CA ASN A 38 9.58 7.88 -5.05
C ASN A 38 10.84 8.67 -4.73
N PHE A 39 11.79 8.80 -5.67
CA PHE A 39 12.96 9.68 -5.52
C PHE A 39 13.44 10.21 -6.90
N PRO A 40 12.78 11.20 -7.52
CA PRO A 40 13.58 12.32 -7.96
C PRO A 40 14.12 12.94 -6.67
N ALA A 41 15.43 12.80 -6.46
CA ALA A 41 16.16 13.56 -5.45
C ALA A 41 15.62 14.99 -5.38
N ALA A 42 15.54 15.52 -4.17
CA ALA A 42 15.41 16.95 -3.91
C ALA A 42 16.52 17.73 -4.66
N ALA A 43 16.32 17.94 -5.95
CA ALA A 43 17.27 18.53 -6.88
C ALA A 43 16.47 19.25 -7.97
N GLY A 44 16.17 20.52 -7.68
CA GLY A 44 15.72 21.50 -8.65
C GLY A 44 14.23 21.44 -8.97
N ILE A 45 13.50 22.49 -8.57
CA ILE A 45 12.35 22.93 -9.35
C ILE A 45 12.89 23.14 -10.77
N ALA A 46 12.49 22.30 -11.71
CA ALA A 46 12.82 22.49 -13.11
C ALA A 46 12.35 23.88 -13.54
N GLU A 47 13.25 24.68 -14.12
CA GLU A 47 12.93 26.02 -14.62
C GLU A 47 11.68 25.94 -15.52
N GLY A 48 10.61 26.63 -15.12
CA GLY A 48 9.37 26.73 -15.91
C GLY A 48 8.14 26.02 -15.35
N MET A 49 8.24 25.23 -14.26
CA MET A 49 7.04 24.74 -13.57
C MET A 49 6.57 25.74 -12.50
N ALA A 50 5.26 26.04 -12.49
CA ALA A 50 4.67 26.84 -11.42
C ALA A 50 4.88 26.14 -10.07
N LEU A 51 5.16 26.93 -9.02
CA LEU A 51 5.24 26.39 -7.66
C LEU A 51 3.92 25.69 -7.29
N PRO A 52 3.99 24.52 -6.64
CA PRO A 52 2.79 23.83 -6.19
C PRO A 52 2.03 24.72 -5.21
N GLN A 53 0.72 24.89 -5.43
CA GLN A 53 -0.14 25.70 -4.55
C GLN A 53 -0.22 25.14 -3.13
N ARG A 54 0.00 23.83 -2.98
CA ARG A 54 0.00 23.15 -1.68
C ARG A 54 0.94 21.95 -1.72
N ILE A 55 1.73 21.80 -0.66
CA ILE A 55 2.51 20.59 -0.40
C ILE A 55 1.69 19.72 0.54
N LEU A 56 1.32 18.51 0.10
CA LEU A 56 0.50 17.59 0.90
C LEU A 56 1.31 16.89 1.99
N PHE A 57 2.58 16.56 1.67
CA PHE A 57 3.49 15.82 2.52
C PHE A 57 4.87 16.50 2.41
N PRO A 58 5.21 17.41 3.34
CA PRO A 58 6.52 18.08 3.34
C PRO A 58 7.65 17.04 3.42
N PRO A 59 8.64 17.04 2.51
CA PRO A 59 9.72 16.06 2.52
C PRO A 59 10.46 15.96 3.85
N GLU A 60 10.55 17.07 4.58
CA GLU A 60 11.20 17.18 5.89
C GLU A 60 10.44 16.44 6.99
N GLU A 61 9.15 16.22 6.81
CA GLU A 61 8.28 15.48 7.73
C GLU A 61 8.21 13.98 7.39
N ILE A 62 8.77 13.56 6.25
CA ILE A 62 8.75 12.16 5.81
C ILE A 62 9.88 11.38 6.47
N CYS A 63 9.52 10.56 7.45
CA CYS A 63 10.46 9.61 8.07
C CYS A 63 10.65 8.38 7.18
N MET A 64 11.88 8.18 6.68
CA MET A 64 12.26 7.03 5.82
C MET A 64 12.38 5.71 6.57
N ASP A 65 12.47 5.77 7.90
CA ASP A 65 12.61 4.63 8.79
C ASP A 65 11.32 4.32 9.56
N TRP A 66 11.25 3.16 10.20
CA TRP A 66 10.15 2.83 11.11
C TRP A 66 10.23 3.69 12.38
N GLN A 67 9.23 4.53 12.63
CA GLN A 67 9.18 5.34 13.86
C GLN A 67 9.03 4.48 15.12
N GLN A 68 8.45 3.29 14.98
CA GLN A 68 8.29 2.33 16.06
C GLN A 68 8.68 0.94 15.59
N ARG A 69 9.39 0.18 16.44
CA ARG A 69 9.75 -1.20 16.17
C ARG A 69 8.49 -2.04 15.95
N GLN A 70 8.30 -2.52 14.73
CA GLN A 70 7.20 -3.43 14.40
C GLN A 70 7.63 -4.88 14.61
N ARG A 71 6.72 -5.70 15.15
CA ARG A 71 6.83 -7.16 15.02
C ARG A 71 6.31 -7.55 13.63
N PRO A 72 6.72 -8.71 13.08
CA PRO A 72 6.06 -9.30 11.93
C PRO A 72 4.54 -9.29 12.09
N GLY A 73 3.86 -8.58 11.20
CA GLY A 73 2.40 -8.48 11.19
C GLY A 73 1.74 -9.73 10.60
N ALA A 74 0.41 -9.69 10.54
CA ALA A 74 -0.39 -10.76 9.98
C ALA A 74 -0.19 -10.91 8.46
N GLY A 75 -0.18 -12.15 7.97
CA GLY A 75 -0.32 -12.43 6.54
C GLY A 75 -1.74 -12.14 6.04
N LEU A 76 -1.91 -12.12 4.71
CA LEU A 76 -3.23 -11.97 4.08
C LEU A 76 -3.73 -13.30 3.57
N CYS A 77 -4.98 -13.62 3.89
CA CYS A 77 -5.63 -14.78 3.30
C CYS A 77 -5.91 -14.53 1.81
N ASN A 78 -5.61 -15.51 0.96
CA ASN A 78 -6.00 -15.47 -0.44
C ASN A 78 -7.47 -15.88 -0.57
N LEU A 79 -8.29 -14.95 -1.03
CA LEU A 79 -9.75 -15.08 -1.18
C LEU A 79 -10.18 -15.60 -2.56
N GLY A 80 -9.30 -16.30 -3.28
CA GLY A 80 -9.56 -16.75 -4.66
C GLY A 80 -9.12 -15.68 -5.66
N SER A 81 -8.15 -15.99 -6.53
CA SER A 81 -7.55 -15.06 -7.51
C SER A 81 -7.00 -13.71 -6.98
N THR A 82 -7.08 -13.42 -5.67
CA THR A 82 -6.67 -12.16 -5.03
C THR A 82 -5.18 -12.04 -4.69
N CYS A 83 -4.32 -12.95 -5.15
CA CYS A 83 -2.90 -12.93 -4.77
C CYS A 83 -2.17 -11.66 -5.23
N TYR A 84 -2.54 -11.11 -6.39
CA TYR A 84 -2.00 -9.84 -6.90
C TYR A 84 -2.29 -8.68 -5.94
N ILE A 85 -3.52 -8.62 -5.40
CA ILE A 85 -3.92 -7.64 -4.37
C ILE A 85 -3.09 -7.85 -3.10
N ASN A 86 -2.97 -9.09 -2.65
CA ASN A 86 -2.26 -9.40 -1.41
C ASN A 86 -0.79 -8.97 -1.45
N VAL A 87 -0.11 -9.20 -2.57
CA VAL A 87 1.29 -8.77 -2.77
C VAL A 87 1.39 -7.25 -2.66
N ILE A 88 0.53 -6.51 -3.36
CA ILE A 88 0.57 -5.04 -3.35
C ILE A 88 0.23 -4.46 -1.98
N LEU A 89 -0.82 -4.96 -1.31
CA LEU A 89 -1.19 -4.51 0.03
C LEU A 89 -0.06 -4.73 1.04
N GLN A 90 0.66 -5.84 0.93
CA GLN A 90 1.83 -6.12 1.76
C GLN A 90 2.99 -5.18 1.42
N CYS A 91 3.30 -4.93 0.15
CA CYS A 91 4.31 -3.95 -0.26
C CYS A 91 4.02 -2.55 0.30
N LEU A 92 2.78 -2.07 0.20
CA LEU A 92 2.37 -0.78 0.74
C LEU A 92 2.45 -0.74 2.27
N THR A 93 2.01 -1.82 2.93
CA THR A 93 2.01 -1.93 4.40
C THR A 93 3.41 -1.88 5.01
N TYR A 94 4.41 -2.45 4.32
CA TYR A 94 5.79 -2.52 4.80
C TYR A 94 6.72 -1.47 4.18
N THR A 95 6.16 -0.41 3.58
CA THR A 95 6.90 0.78 3.16
C THR A 95 6.91 1.78 4.34
N PRO A 96 8.03 1.99 5.06
CA PRO A 96 8.01 2.68 6.35
C PRO A 96 7.41 4.09 6.33
N PRO A 97 7.74 4.97 5.38
CA PRO A 97 7.11 6.30 5.30
C PRO A 97 5.59 6.24 5.25
N LEU A 98 5.08 5.37 4.36
CA LEU A 98 3.65 5.23 4.15
C LEU A 98 2.98 4.58 5.37
N ALA A 99 3.62 3.58 5.97
CA ALA A 99 3.11 2.91 7.14
C ALA A 99 3.03 3.86 8.34
N ASN A 100 4.06 4.68 8.57
CA ASN A 100 4.08 5.70 9.63
C ASN A 100 2.89 6.65 9.48
N TYR A 101 2.67 7.19 8.28
CA TYR A 101 1.54 8.07 8.00
C TYR A 101 0.18 7.37 8.18
N LEU A 102 0.01 6.16 7.63
CA LEU A 102 -1.25 5.43 7.76
C LEU A 102 -1.56 5.00 9.22
N LEU A 103 -0.53 4.91 10.07
CA LEU A 103 -0.67 4.60 11.49
C LEU A 103 -1.01 5.82 12.36
N SER A 104 -0.68 7.05 11.94
CA SER A 104 -1.07 8.29 12.64
C SER A 104 -2.58 8.51 12.61
N ARG A 105 -3.20 8.08 11.50
CA ARG A 105 -4.64 8.23 11.20
C ARG A 105 -5.08 9.65 10.87
N ASP A 106 -4.16 10.52 10.48
CA ASP A 106 -4.48 11.93 10.23
C ASP A 106 -5.52 12.08 9.11
N HIS A 107 -5.46 11.23 8.07
CA HIS A 107 -6.43 11.30 6.99
C HIS A 107 -7.84 10.98 7.49
N SER A 108 -8.05 9.88 8.24
CA SER A 108 -9.40 9.55 8.70
C SER A 108 -9.98 10.51 9.74
N GLN A 109 -9.16 11.30 10.44
CA GLN A 109 -9.66 12.38 11.31
C GLN A 109 -10.24 13.56 10.51
N LEU A 110 -9.70 13.82 9.32
CA LEU A 110 -10.10 14.93 8.46
C LEU A 110 -11.03 14.50 7.30
N CYS A 111 -11.17 13.20 7.05
CA CYS A 111 -11.97 12.67 5.95
C CYS A 111 -13.46 12.64 6.30
N HIS A 112 -14.25 13.48 5.61
CA HIS A 112 -15.71 13.55 5.76
C HIS A 112 -16.45 12.80 4.65
N ARG A 113 -15.71 12.09 3.79
CA ARG A 113 -16.27 11.42 2.61
C ARG A 113 -17.19 10.28 3.03
N GLN A 114 -18.43 10.33 2.57
CA GLN A 114 -19.38 9.22 2.69
C GLN A 114 -19.09 8.20 1.59
N GLY A 115 -18.85 6.94 1.95
CA GLY A 115 -18.59 5.84 1.01
C GLY A 115 -17.10 5.49 0.85
N PHE A 116 -16.67 5.22 -0.39
CA PHE A 116 -15.32 4.73 -0.68
C PHE A 116 -14.26 5.83 -0.48
N CYS A 117 -13.28 5.55 0.38
CA CYS A 117 -12.06 6.33 0.52
C CYS A 117 -10.87 5.37 0.66
N MET A 118 -9.99 5.34 -0.34
CA MET A 118 -8.87 4.41 -0.36
C MET A 118 -7.88 4.66 0.78
N MET A 119 -7.65 5.93 1.14
CA MET A 119 -6.80 6.28 2.28
C MET A 119 -7.36 5.75 3.60
N CYS A 120 -8.65 5.94 3.88
CA CYS A 120 -9.30 5.37 5.08
C CYS A 120 -9.23 3.83 5.11
N ILE A 121 -9.42 3.17 3.96
CA ILE A 121 -9.30 1.72 3.83
C ILE A 121 -7.87 1.27 4.14
N MET A 122 -6.87 1.98 3.61
CA MET A 122 -5.46 1.66 3.83
C MET A 122 -5.01 1.89 5.27
N GLU A 123 -5.47 2.96 5.93
CA GLU A 123 -5.20 3.16 7.37
C GLU A 123 -5.76 2.00 8.19
N ALA A 124 -7.00 1.58 7.90
CA ALA A 124 -7.62 0.44 8.55
C ALA A 124 -6.88 -0.87 8.27
N HIS A 125 -6.43 -1.08 7.04
CA HIS A 125 -5.68 -2.25 6.62
C HIS A 125 -4.33 -2.35 7.34
N VAL A 126 -3.49 -1.33 7.25
CA VAL A 126 -2.14 -1.32 7.83
C VAL A 126 -2.20 -1.54 9.33
N ARG A 127 -3.11 -0.85 10.03
CA ARG A 127 -3.31 -1.05 11.46
C ARG A 127 -3.72 -2.48 11.79
N LYS A 128 -4.61 -3.06 10.99
CA LYS A 128 -5.06 -4.44 11.18
C LYS A 128 -3.92 -5.44 10.95
N VAL A 129 -3.08 -5.24 9.93
CA VAL A 129 -1.93 -6.11 9.68
C VAL A 129 -0.92 -6.02 10.83
N LEU A 130 -0.51 -4.81 11.21
CA LEU A 130 0.62 -4.59 12.12
C LEU A 130 0.24 -4.75 13.60
N ARG A 131 -1.03 -4.55 13.98
CA ARG A 131 -1.49 -4.64 15.38
C ARG A 131 -2.31 -5.90 15.69
N SER A 132 -2.62 -6.75 14.71
CA SER A 132 -3.37 -7.98 15.00
C SER A 132 -2.50 -9.00 15.73
N SER A 133 -3.10 -9.72 16.68
CA SER A 133 -2.52 -10.92 17.28
C SER A 133 -2.70 -12.16 16.40
N ALA A 134 -3.56 -12.09 15.37
CA ALA A 134 -3.81 -13.20 14.45
C ALA A 134 -2.65 -13.36 13.46
N ASN A 135 -2.37 -14.59 13.06
CA ASN A 135 -1.34 -14.87 12.06
C ASN A 135 -1.77 -14.49 10.64
N VAL A 136 -3.09 -14.48 10.38
CA VAL A 136 -3.67 -14.21 9.05
C VAL A 136 -4.91 -13.33 9.21
N ILE A 137 -5.06 -12.35 8.31
CA ILE A 137 -6.25 -11.51 8.21
C ILE A 137 -6.87 -11.58 6.81
N TRP A 138 -8.15 -11.21 6.72
CA TRP A 138 -8.88 -11.14 5.47
C TRP A 138 -8.97 -9.68 4.98
N PRO A 139 -8.45 -9.32 3.80
CA PRO A 139 -8.49 -7.97 3.25
C PRO A 139 -9.87 -7.62 2.64
N ARG A 140 -10.96 -7.96 3.34
CA ARG A 140 -12.34 -7.87 2.83
C ARG A 140 -12.74 -6.46 2.36
N ALA A 141 -12.28 -5.41 3.04
CA ALA A 141 -12.60 -4.04 2.67
C ALA A 141 -12.08 -3.69 1.28
N VAL A 142 -10.83 -4.08 0.97
CA VAL A 142 -10.22 -3.85 -0.34
C VAL A 142 -10.93 -4.67 -1.41
N VAL A 143 -11.16 -5.97 -1.14
CA VAL A 143 -11.80 -6.89 -2.11
C VAL A 143 -13.25 -6.48 -2.42
N ARG A 144 -14.02 -6.05 -1.42
CA ARG A 144 -15.40 -5.61 -1.60
C ARG A 144 -15.51 -4.37 -2.49
N ASP A 145 -14.54 -3.47 -2.37
CA ASP A 145 -14.58 -2.15 -2.98
C ASP A 145 -13.67 -2.06 -4.24
N LEU A 146 -13.27 -3.20 -4.83
CA LEU A 146 -12.35 -3.30 -5.98
C LEU A 146 -12.77 -2.44 -7.17
N LYS A 147 -14.05 -2.45 -7.52
CA LYS A 147 -14.61 -1.65 -8.61
C LYS A 147 -14.39 -0.14 -8.46
N PHE A 148 -14.17 0.35 -7.23
CA PHE A 148 -13.87 1.76 -6.98
C PHE A 148 -12.37 2.06 -7.02
N ILE A 149 -11.53 1.02 -6.99
CA ILE A 149 -10.09 1.12 -7.19
C ILE A 149 -9.81 1.14 -8.70
N GLY A 150 -10.40 0.23 -9.46
CA GLY A 150 -10.34 0.19 -10.92
C GLY A 150 -11.51 -0.62 -11.47
N GLU A 151 -12.06 -0.20 -12.62
CA GLU A 151 -13.21 -0.83 -13.26
C GLU A 151 -12.87 -2.22 -13.82
N GLU A 152 -11.58 -2.44 -14.11
CA GLU A 152 -11.00 -3.68 -14.62
C GLU A 152 -10.89 -4.80 -13.57
N PHE A 153 -11.08 -4.50 -12.28
CA PHE A 153 -10.95 -5.48 -11.20
C PHE A 153 -12.31 -6.08 -10.81
N GLU A 154 -12.51 -7.33 -11.20
CA GLU A 154 -13.65 -8.13 -10.76
C GLU A 154 -13.28 -9.08 -9.62
N PRO A 155 -14.20 -9.33 -8.67
CA PRO A 155 -14.06 -10.41 -7.70
C PRO A 155 -13.79 -11.75 -8.41
N ASP A 156 -12.97 -12.60 -7.80
CA ASP A 156 -12.64 -13.95 -8.26
C ASP A 156 -11.87 -14.05 -9.60
N MET A 157 -11.57 -12.92 -10.25
CA MET A 157 -10.72 -12.85 -11.44
C MET A 157 -9.27 -12.52 -11.08
N ALA A 158 -8.33 -13.18 -11.75
CA ALA A 158 -6.91 -12.86 -11.61
C ALA A 158 -6.65 -11.51 -12.28
N GLY A 159 -5.95 -10.62 -11.60
CA GLY A 159 -5.61 -9.29 -12.07
C GLY A 159 -4.10 -9.06 -12.20
N ASP A 160 -3.76 -7.96 -12.85
CA ASP A 160 -2.38 -7.49 -12.93
C ASP A 160 -2.02 -6.71 -11.65
N ALA A 161 -0.94 -7.14 -10.97
CA ALA A 161 -0.48 -6.50 -9.74
C ALA A 161 0.00 -5.06 -9.97
N TYR A 162 0.63 -4.79 -11.12
CA TYR A 162 1.08 -3.46 -11.49
C TYR A 162 -0.10 -2.53 -11.72
N GLU A 163 -1.12 -2.99 -12.46
CA GLU A 163 -2.32 -2.19 -12.69
C GLU A 163 -3.05 -1.90 -11.38
N PHE A 164 -3.17 -2.92 -10.51
CA PHE A 164 -3.76 -2.73 -9.19
C PHE A 164 -2.98 -1.72 -8.34
N LEU A 165 -1.64 -1.77 -8.35
CA LEU A 165 -0.80 -0.80 -7.66
C LEU A 165 -1.05 0.62 -8.19
N ARG A 166 -1.08 0.80 -9.51
CA ARG A 166 -1.30 2.09 -10.16
C ARG A 166 -2.65 2.68 -9.73
N CYS A 167 -3.71 1.89 -9.86
CA CYS A 167 -5.07 2.28 -9.49
C CYS A 167 -5.22 2.56 -7.99
N ALA A 168 -4.59 1.75 -7.13
CA ALA A 168 -4.60 1.96 -5.68
C ALA A 168 -3.91 3.27 -5.28
N LEU A 169 -2.72 3.55 -5.83
CA LEU A 169 -1.99 4.80 -5.56
C LEU A 169 -2.75 6.01 -6.09
N GLU A 170 -3.33 5.92 -7.28
CA GLU A 170 -4.15 6.98 -7.84
C GLU A 170 -5.39 7.27 -6.97
N ALA A 171 -6.07 6.22 -6.48
CA ALA A 171 -7.21 6.37 -5.58
C ALA A 171 -6.81 6.97 -4.22
N MET A 172 -5.64 6.61 -3.68
CA MET A 172 -5.07 7.23 -2.48
C MET A 172 -4.77 8.72 -2.69
N GLN A 173 -4.14 9.07 -3.80
CA GLN A 173 -3.83 10.45 -4.15
C GLN A 173 -5.11 11.29 -4.31
N ARG A 174 -6.11 10.77 -5.04
CA ARG A 174 -7.43 11.41 -5.18
C ARG A 174 -8.09 11.65 -3.83
N ALA A 175 -7.98 10.70 -2.89
CA ALA A 175 -8.51 10.87 -1.54
C ALA A 175 -7.81 12.01 -0.78
N CYS A 176 -6.48 12.12 -0.85
CA CYS A 176 -5.72 13.23 -0.25
C CYS A 176 -6.07 14.59 -0.86
N LEU A 177 -6.36 14.64 -2.16
CA LEU A 177 -6.74 15.88 -2.85
C LEU A 177 -8.20 16.28 -2.57
N SER A 178 -9.12 15.32 -2.42
CA SER A 178 -10.54 15.60 -2.22
C SER A 178 -10.90 16.28 -0.90
N GLY A 179 -10.00 16.30 0.08
CA GLY A 179 -10.17 17.06 1.33
C GLY A 179 -9.69 18.52 1.25
N SER A 180 -9.45 19.04 0.04
CA SER A 180 -8.80 20.35 -0.19
C SER A 180 -9.70 21.37 -0.87
N SER A 181 -10.92 20.98 -1.24
CA SER A 181 -11.91 21.87 -1.83
C SER A 181 -12.76 22.47 -0.70
N GLU A 182 -12.17 23.42 0.02
CA GLU A 182 -12.89 24.44 0.79
C GLU A 182 -12.46 25.82 0.27
#